data_AF-A0A932VB85-F1
#
_entry.id   AF-A0A932VB85-F1
#
_cell.length_a   1.000
_cell.length_b   1.000
_cell.length_c   1.000
_cell.angle_alpha   90.00
_cell.angle_beta   90.00
_cell.angle_gamma   90.00
#
_symmetry.space_group_name_H-M   'P 1'
#
loop_
_entity.id
_entity.type
_entity.pdbx_description
1 polymer ?
#
loop_
_entity_poly.entity_id
_entity_poly.type
_entity_poly.pdbx_seq_one_letter_code
_entity_poly.pdbx_strand_id
1 'polypeptide(L)'
;MRCSRYLHVDLHPKGLAGFVERVFRKLSNNYGRLLGFLLHHRWKTLAFTLALFVASLGVAKLVPSEMMPAQDQSMALMRFKLPVGSALGMTNAKIGLVEDYLLTQPEVNGVFAVVGGFGGDAVNQGNAFVTFVDRDKRKATQAELINRFRKDLKKNIRGM
;
A
#
# COMPACT_ATOMS: atom_id res chain seq x y z
N MET A 1 54.34 -16.01 -29.59
CA MET A 1 53.23 -15.03 -29.45
C MET A 1 53.50 -14.14 -28.25
N ARG A 2 53.83 -12.85 -28.44
CA ARG A 2 54.24 -11.90 -27.38
C ARG A 2 53.41 -10.61 -27.35
N CYS A 3 52.34 -10.51 -28.14
CA CYS A 3 51.62 -9.26 -28.37
C CYS A 3 50.65 -8.84 -27.25
N SER A 4 50.42 -9.67 -26.23
CA SER A 4 49.50 -9.33 -25.12
C SER A 4 50.16 -8.58 -23.96
N ARG A 5 51.49 -8.41 -23.97
CA ARG A 5 52.22 -7.82 -22.84
C ARG A 5 52.22 -6.28 -22.81
N TYR A 6 51.69 -5.62 -23.84
CA TYR A 6 51.83 -4.16 -24.02
C TYR A 6 50.54 -3.42 -24.37
N LEU A 7 49.37 -4.06 -24.31
CA LEU A 7 48.12 -3.32 -24.50
C LEU A 7 47.69 -2.62 -23.19
N HIS A 8 48.55 -1.75 -22.67
CA HIS A 8 48.14 -0.68 -21.77
C HIS A 8 47.50 0.39 -22.66
N VAL A 9 46.19 0.27 -22.87
CA VAL A 9 45.43 1.33 -23.54
C VAL A 9 45.25 2.47 -22.54
N ASP A 10 46.24 3.35 -22.46
CA ASP A 10 46.05 4.70 -21.90
C ASP A 10 45.23 5.52 -22.90
N LEU A 11 43.93 5.21 -22.99
CA LEU A 11 42.95 6.12 -23.56
C LEU A 11 43.02 7.38 -22.72
N HIS A 12 43.65 8.44 -23.24
CA HIS A 12 43.62 9.76 -22.65
C HIS A 12 42.39 10.49 -23.21
N PRO A 13 41.20 10.28 -22.64
CA PRO A 13 39.97 10.64 -23.30
C PRO A 13 39.77 12.13 -23.05
N LYS A 14 39.83 12.98 -24.08
CA LYS A 14 39.59 14.41 -23.88
C LYS A 14 38.08 14.67 -23.79
N GLY A 15 37.67 15.50 -22.83
CA GLY A 15 36.25 15.82 -22.57
C GLY A 15 35.63 14.96 -21.46
N LEU A 16 34.36 14.57 -21.65
CA LEU A 16 33.54 13.87 -20.65
C LEU A 16 34.15 12.52 -20.23
N ALA A 17 34.73 11.78 -21.16
CA ALA A 17 35.36 10.49 -20.86
C ALA A 17 36.60 10.64 -19.95
N GLY A 18 37.40 11.71 -20.07
CA GLY A 18 38.53 11.96 -19.17
C GLY A 18 38.13 12.54 -17.81
N PHE A 19 36.95 13.16 -17.73
CA PHE A 19 36.35 13.47 -16.43
C PHE A 19 35.90 12.20 -15.71
N VAL A 20 35.19 11.31 -16.40
CA VAL A 20 34.77 10.00 -15.87
C VAL A 20 35.98 9.19 -15.43
N GLU A 21 37.03 9.11 -16.25
CA GLU A 21 38.27 8.39 -15.93
C GLU A 21 38.95 8.95 -14.67
N ARG A 22 38.99 10.27 -14.50
CA ARG A 22 39.51 10.91 -13.28
C ARG A 22 38.65 10.62 -12.05
N VAL A 23 37.33 10.59 -12.19
CA VAL A 23 36.40 10.21 -11.12
C VAL A 23 36.59 8.75 -10.73
N PHE A 24 36.62 7.84 -11.69
CA PHE A 24 36.85 6.41 -11.46
C PHE A 24 38.19 6.15 -10.79
N ARG A 25 39.26 6.84 -11.24
CA ARG A 25 40.59 6.73 -10.62
C ARG A 25 40.61 7.24 -9.18
N LYS A 26 39.91 8.34 -8.90
CA LYS A 26 39.73 8.84 -7.52
C LYS A 26 38.94 7.85 -6.66
N LEU A 27 37.85 7.27 -7.18
CA LEU A 27 37.07 6.25 -6.48
C LEU A 27 37.91 5.01 -6.18
N SER A 28 38.67 4.51 -7.16
CA SER A 28 39.54 3.35 -7.00
C SER A 28 40.61 3.57 -5.94
N ASN A 29 41.29 4.73 -5.99
CA ASN A 29 42.30 5.09 -4.99
C ASN A 29 41.70 5.25 -3.59
N ASN A 30 40.53 5.87 -3.47
CA ASN A 30 39.84 6.01 -2.19
C ASN A 30 39.36 4.66 -1.65
N TYR A 31 38.83 3.79 -2.52
CA TYR A 31 38.44 2.44 -2.17
C TYR A 31 39.63 1.64 -1.63
N GLY A 32 40.78 1.69 -2.30
CA GLY A 32 42.02 1.03 -1.83
C GLY A 32 42.48 1.53 -0.45
N ARG A 33 42.43 2.85 -0.21
CA ARG A 33 42.74 3.43 1.11
C ARG A 33 41.77 2.98 2.19
N LEU A 34 40.48 3.00 1.90
CA LEU A 34 39.43 2.60 2.83
C LEU A 34 39.54 1.11 3.16
N LEU A 35 39.79 0.27 2.16
CA LEU A 35 40.02 -1.16 2.34
C LEU A 35 41.25 -1.43 3.22
N GLY A 36 42.37 -0.76 2.96
CA GLY A 36 43.56 -0.85 3.79
C GLY A 36 43.29 -0.47 5.26
N PHE A 37 42.52 0.59 5.48
CA PHE A 37 42.11 1.03 6.81
C PHE A 37 41.21 -0.01 7.52
N LEU A 38 40.23 -0.57 6.80
CA LEU A 38 39.31 -1.59 7.33
C LEU A 38 40.03 -2.89 7.68
N LEU A 39 41.01 -3.32 6.88
CA LEU A 39 41.82 -4.51 7.14
C LEU A 39 42.74 -4.32 8.35
N HIS A 40 43.34 -3.13 8.50
CA HIS A 40 44.18 -2.82 9.66
C HIS A 40 43.36 -2.81 10.97
N HIS A 41 42.11 -2.37 10.91
CA HIS A 41 41.19 -2.29 12.05
C HIS A 41 40.15 -3.41 12.07
N ARG A 42 40.56 -4.65 11.78
CA ARG A 42 39.68 -5.83 11.67
C ARG A 42 38.60 -5.95 12.76
N TRP A 43 38.94 -5.67 14.02
CA TRP A 43 38.01 -5.75 15.16
C TRP A 43 36.94 -4.64 15.13
N LYS A 44 37.30 -3.40 14.76
CA LYS A 44 36.35 -2.30 14.60
C LYS A 44 35.40 -2.57 13.43
N THR A 45 35.94 -3.11 12.34
CA THR A 45 35.15 -3.51 11.16
C THR A 45 34.14 -4.60 11.52
N LEU A 46 34.56 -5.65 12.23
CA LEU A 46 33.66 -6.71 12.70
C LEU A 46 32.57 -6.18 13.63
N ALA A 47 32.92 -5.35 14.61
CA ALA A 47 31.95 -4.74 15.53
C ALA A 47 30.93 -3.88 14.78
N PHE A 48 31.38 -3.09 13.81
CA PHE A 48 30.52 -2.25 12.99
C PHE A 48 29.57 -3.07 12.10
N THR A 49 30.06 -4.11 11.44
CA THR A 49 29.23 -5.02 10.64
C THR A 49 28.20 -5.73 11.52
N LEU A 50 28.57 -6.18 12.72
CA LEU A 50 27.64 -6.79 13.66
C LEU A 50 26.58 -5.79 14.14
N ALA A 51 26.97 -4.55 14.44
CA ALA A 51 26.03 -3.50 14.82
C ALA A 51 25.03 -3.20 13.69
N LEU A 52 25.49 -3.11 12.44
CA LEU A 52 24.62 -2.94 11.27
C LEU A 52 23.67 -4.14 11.10
N PHE A 53 24.16 -5.36 11.30
CA PHE A 53 23.34 -6.56 11.25
C PHE A 53 22.23 -6.53 12.30
N VAL A 54 22.55 -6.23 13.55
CA VAL A 54 21.56 -6.12 14.63
C VAL A 54 20.58 -4.98 14.36
N ALA A 55 21.05 -3.83 13.86
CA ALA A 55 20.19 -2.73 13.47
C ALA A 55 19.20 -3.14 12.36
N SER A 56 19.66 -3.90 11.36
CA SER A 56 18.80 -4.40 10.28
C SER A 56 17.69 -5.33 10.78
N LEU A 57 17.99 -6.18 11.77
CA LEU A 57 16.99 -7.03 12.42
C LEU A 57 15.98 -6.21 13.24
N GLY A 58 16.41 -5.09 13.84
CA GLY A 58 15.52 -4.14 14.51
C GLY A 58 14.52 -3.50 13.56
N VAL A 59 14.99 -3.05 12.39
CA VAL A 59 14.13 -2.46 11.35
C VAL A 59 13.09 -3.45 10.84
N ALA A 60 13.46 -4.73 10.67
CA ALA A 60 12.52 -5.76 10.23
C ALA A 60 11.30 -5.93 11.16
N LYS A 61 11.44 -5.65 12.47
CA LYS A 61 10.32 -5.68 13.43
C LYS A 61 9.44 -4.43 13.39
N LEU A 62 9.97 -3.30 12.89
CA LEU A 62 9.26 -2.03 12.83
C LEU A 62 8.40 -1.90 11.57
N VAL A 63 8.76 -2.60 10.49
CA VAL A 63 8.00 -2.58 9.25
C VAL A 63 6.72 -3.41 9.41
N PRO A 64 5.52 -2.80 9.31
CA PRO A 64 4.28 -3.55 9.32
C PRO A 64 4.26 -4.49 8.12
N SER A 65 4.02 -5.78 8.37
CA SER A 65 3.82 -6.74 7.29
C SER A 65 2.38 -6.60 6.78
N GLU A 66 2.23 -5.97 5.61
CA GLU A 66 0.98 -5.95 4.86
C GLU A 66 1.10 -6.93 3.70
N MET A 67 0.20 -7.92 3.61
CA MET A 67 0.24 -8.92 2.54
C MET A 67 -0.03 -8.29 1.16
N MET A 68 -0.98 -7.35 1.11
CA MET A 68 -1.33 -6.58 -0.08
C MET A 68 -1.86 -5.21 0.37
N PRO A 69 -1.48 -4.11 -0.31
CA PRO A 69 -2.05 -2.80 0.00
C PRO A 69 -3.54 -2.78 -0.32
N ALA A 70 -4.31 -2.02 0.46
CA ALA A 70 -5.73 -1.81 0.18
C ALA A 70 -5.87 -1.08 -1.18
N GLN A 71 -6.34 -1.81 -2.19
CA GLN A 71 -6.56 -1.28 -3.52
C GLN A 71 -7.99 -0.76 -3.65
N ASP A 72 -8.15 0.36 -4.34
CA ASP A 72 -9.45 0.86 -4.73
C ASP A 72 -9.99 0.01 -5.89
N GLN A 73 -11.01 -0.79 -5.62
CA GLN A 73 -11.65 -1.68 -6.59
C GLN A 73 -12.94 -1.08 -7.15
N SER A 74 -13.26 0.17 -6.82
CA SER A 74 -14.55 0.82 -7.15
C SER A 74 -15.77 0.00 -6.70
N MET A 75 -15.61 -0.90 -5.73
CA MET A 75 -16.68 -1.73 -5.20
C MET A 75 -16.49 -1.91 -3.69
N ALA A 76 -17.56 -1.71 -2.91
CA ALA A 76 -17.57 -1.95 -1.47
C ALA A 76 -18.76 -2.78 -1.04
N LEU A 77 -18.51 -3.72 -0.12
CA LEU A 77 -19.55 -4.47 0.58
C LEU A 77 -19.86 -3.79 1.91
N MET A 78 -21.09 -3.32 2.06
CA MET A 78 -21.62 -2.79 3.31
C MET A 78 -22.55 -3.83 3.95
N ARG A 79 -22.32 -4.11 5.23
CA ARG A 79 -23.14 -5.05 6.01
C ARG A 79 -23.95 -4.28 7.03
N PHE A 80 -25.25 -4.52 7.04
CA PHE A 80 -26.20 -3.93 7.96
C PHE A 80 -26.74 -5.00 8.89
N LYS A 81 -26.81 -4.68 10.18
CA LYS A 81 -27.37 -5.56 11.20
C LYS A 81 -28.33 -4.76 12.04
N LEU A 82 -29.57 -5.21 12.12
CA LEU A 82 -30.59 -4.63 12.97
C LEU A 82 -30.69 -5.40 14.30
N PRO A 83 -31.31 -4.80 15.34
CA PRO A 83 -31.58 -5.47 16.59
C PRO A 83 -32.26 -6.83 16.40
N VAL A 84 -31.93 -7.77 17.28
CA VAL A 84 -32.53 -9.11 17.30
C VAL A 84 -34.04 -8.96 17.53
N GLY A 85 -34.84 -9.69 16.76
CA GLY A 85 -36.32 -9.57 16.78
C GLY A 85 -36.90 -8.63 15.72
N SER A 86 -36.06 -7.97 14.91
CA SER A 86 -36.54 -7.22 13.74
C SER A 86 -37.09 -8.17 12.67
N ALA A 87 -38.33 -7.94 12.25
CA ALA A 87 -38.96 -8.68 11.16
C ALA A 87 -38.29 -8.36 9.81
N LEU A 88 -38.33 -9.32 8.87
CA LEU A 88 -37.73 -9.16 7.53
C LEU A 88 -38.25 -7.91 6.81
N GLY A 89 -39.55 -7.60 6.92
CA GLY A 89 -40.15 -6.41 6.32
C GLY A 89 -39.59 -5.10 6.87
N MET A 90 -39.28 -5.06 8.17
CA MET A 90 -38.64 -3.90 8.81
C MET A 90 -37.19 -3.74 8.34
N THR A 91 -36.45 -4.85 8.25
CA THR A 91 -35.09 -4.86 7.71
C THR A 91 -35.07 -4.39 6.26
N ASN A 92 -36.03 -4.85 5.44
CA ASN A 92 -36.15 -4.44 4.04
C ASN A 92 -36.44 -2.94 3.90
N ALA A 93 -37.42 -2.42 4.65
CA ALA A 93 -37.74 -1.01 4.63
C ALA A 93 -36.55 -0.13 5.05
N LYS A 94 -35.80 -0.54 6.08
CA LYS A 94 -34.62 0.19 6.56
C LYS A 94 -33.46 0.15 5.57
N ILE A 95 -33.24 -0.98 4.90
CA ILE A 95 -32.19 -1.11 3.88
C ILE A 95 -32.57 -0.32 2.62
N GLY A 96 -33.85 -0.28 2.23
CA GLY A 96 -34.33 0.56 1.13
C GLY A 96 -34.00 2.05 1.35
N LEU A 97 -34.19 2.56 2.58
CA LEU A 97 -33.78 3.93 2.91
C LEU A 97 -32.27 4.18 2.77
N VAL A 98 -31.45 3.16 3.05
CA VAL A 98 -29.99 3.24 2.86
C VAL A 98 -29.65 3.27 1.38
N GLU A 99 -30.29 2.40 0.60
CA GLU A 99 -30.12 2.31 -0.84
C GLU A 99 -30.46 3.63 -1.53
N ASP A 100 -31.63 4.20 -1.22
CA ASP A 100 -32.05 5.50 -1.72
C ASP A 100 -31.02 6.59 -1.39
N TYR A 101 -30.55 6.65 -0.15
CA TYR A 101 -29.53 7.60 0.26
C TYR A 101 -28.21 7.43 -0.51
N LEU A 102 -27.75 6.20 -0.72
CA LEU A 102 -26.52 5.93 -1.46
C LEU A 102 -26.66 6.30 -2.95
N LEU A 103 -27.82 6.05 -3.55
CA LEU A 103 -28.10 6.43 -4.93
C LEU A 103 -28.17 7.95 -5.13
N THR A 104 -28.48 8.72 -4.10
CA THR A 104 -28.40 10.21 -4.19
C THR A 104 -26.98 10.75 -4.26
N GLN A 105 -25.95 9.93 -3.97
CA GLN A 105 -24.56 10.38 -3.96
C GLN A 105 -23.96 10.31 -5.38
N PRO A 106 -23.33 11.40 -5.88
CA PRO A 106 -22.77 11.42 -7.23
C PRO A 106 -21.58 10.48 -7.43
N GLU A 107 -20.95 10.01 -6.35
CA GLU A 107 -19.83 9.08 -6.41
C GLU A 107 -20.24 7.60 -6.55
N VAL A 108 -21.55 7.30 -6.46
CA VAL A 108 -22.12 5.94 -6.55
C VAL A 108 -22.71 5.73 -7.95
N ASN A 109 -22.31 4.64 -8.60
CA ASN A 109 -22.83 4.24 -9.91
C ASN A 109 -24.02 3.27 -9.78
N GLY A 110 -24.00 2.42 -8.76
CA GLY A 110 -25.10 1.48 -8.50
C GLY A 110 -25.01 0.84 -7.13
N VAL A 111 -26.16 0.38 -6.64
CA VAL A 111 -26.31 -0.33 -5.38
C VAL A 111 -27.11 -1.59 -5.63
N PHE A 112 -26.69 -2.70 -5.04
CA PHE A 112 -27.41 -3.96 -5.03
C PHE A 112 -27.51 -4.48 -3.61
N ALA A 113 -28.72 -4.54 -3.05
CA ALA A 113 -28.96 -4.97 -1.68
C ALA A 113 -29.62 -6.35 -1.60
N VAL A 114 -29.18 -7.15 -0.64
CA VAL A 114 -29.72 -8.47 -0.30
C VAL A 114 -30.11 -8.49 1.17
N VAL A 115 -31.39 -8.74 1.46
CA VAL A 115 -31.96 -8.77 2.80
C VAL A 115 -32.19 -10.21 3.24
N GLY A 116 -31.93 -10.54 4.51
CA GLY A 116 -32.06 -11.91 5.03
C GLY A 116 -30.73 -12.68 5.15
N GLY A 117 -29.60 -12.01 4.89
CA GLY A 117 -28.29 -12.66 4.79
C GLY A 117 -28.09 -13.42 3.47
N PHE A 118 -26.86 -13.85 3.19
CA PHE A 118 -26.52 -14.56 1.94
C PHE A 118 -27.19 -15.93 1.77
N GLY A 119 -27.86 -16.45 2.82
CA GLY A 119 -28.54 -17.75 2.81
C GLY A 119 -29.92 -17.75 3.47
N GLY A 120 -30.54 -16.58 3.70
CA GLY A 120 -31.90 -16.48 4.25
C GLY A 120 -32.06 -16.70 5.76
N ASP A 121 -31.00 -17.09 6.46
CA ASP A 121 -31.05 -17.48 7.88
C ASP A 121 -30.98 -16.29 8.86
N ALA A 122 -30.85 -15.05 8.34
CA ALA A 122 -30.64 -13.86 9.15
C ALA A 122 -31.59 -12.72 8.76
N VAL A 123 -32.86 -12.84 9.18
CA VAL A 123 -33.93 -11.86 8.87
C VAL A 123 -33.66 -10.43 9.35
N ASN A 124 -32.74 -10.26 10.31
CA ASN A 124 -32.31 -8.96 10.84
C ASN A 124 -30.99 -8.45 10.21
N GLN A 125 -30.48 -9.10 9.16
CA GLN A 125 -29.24 -8.71 8.49
C GLN A 125 -29.49 -8.42 7.01
N GLY A 126 -28.64 -7.58 6.44
CA GLY A 126 -28.58 -7.37 5.00
C GLY A 126 -27.22 -6.91 4.52
N ASN A 127 -26.96 -7.14 3.24
CA ASN A 127 -25.72 -6.83 2.57
C ASN A 127 -26.02 -5.92 1.38
N ALA A 128 -25.33 -4.79 1.28
CA ALA A 128 -25.38 -3.94 0.09
C ALA A 128 -24.02 -3.93 -0.60
N PHE A 129 -24.02 -4.23 -1.89
CA PHE A 129 -22.90 -4.07 -2.79
C PHE A 129 -23.02 -2.71 -3.45
N VAL A 130 -22.05 -1.84 -3.19
CA VAL A 130 -22.02 -0.48 -3.73
C VAL A 130 -20.90 -0.40 -4.75
N THR A 131 -21.27 -0.09 -5.98
CA THR A 131 -20.34 0.17 -7.08
C THR A 131 -20.13 1.67 -7.21
N PHE A 132 -18.90 2.12 -7.07
CA PHE A 132 -18.50 3.51 -7.24
C PHE A 132 -18.18 3.83 -8.69
N VAL A 133 -18.19 5.11 -9.02
CA VAL A 133 -17.66 5.62 -10.29
C VAL A 133 -16.14 5.39 -10.36
N ASP A 134 -15.58 5.26 -11.57
CA ASP A 134 -14.14 5.12 -11.82
C ASP A 134 -13.30 6.11 -10.99
N ARG A 135 -12.12 5.66 -10.55
CA ARG A 135 -11.21 6.43 -9.69
C ARG A 135 -10.90 7.82 -10.28
N ASP A 136 -10.75 7.93 -11.59
CA ASP A 136 -10.40 9.19 -12.28
C ASP A 136 -11.52 10.23 -12.24
N LYS A 137 -12.76 9.80 -12.04
CA LYS A 137 -13.95 10.67 -12.01
C LYS A 137 -14.31 11.12 -10.59
N ARG A 138 -13.57 10.68 -9.57
CA ARG A 138 -13.81 11.04 -8.16
C ARG A 138 -12.55 11.52 -7.45
N LYS A 139 -12.70 12.58 -6.66
CA LYS A 139 -11.60 13.14 -5.84
C LYS A 139 -11.31 12.27 -4.62
N ALA A 140 -12.36 11.80 -3.95
CA ALA A 140 -12.26 11.00 -2.73
C ALA A 140 -11.85 9.55 -3.01
N THR A 141 -11.02 8.99 -2.11
CA THR A 141 -10.65 7.56 -2.15
C THR A 141 -11.84 6.68 -1.76
N GLN A 142 -11.85 5.41 -2.19
CA GLN A 142 -12.87 4.45 -1.73
C GLN A 142 -12.92 4.37 -0.20
N ALA A 143 -11.77 4.37 0.49
CA ALA A 143 -11.71 4.33 1.94
C ALA A 143 -12.36 5.56 2.60
N GLU A 144 -12.15 6.74 2.02
CA GLU A 144 -12.75 7.99 2.50
C GLU A 144 -14.27 8.01 2.30
N LEU A 145 -14.75 7.57 1.14
CA LEU A 145 -16.19 7.43 0.86
C LEU A 145 -16.85 6.44 1.81
N ILE A 146 -16.25 5.27 2.05
CA ILE A 146 -16.76 4.29 3.01
C ILE A 146 -16.86 4.90 4.41
N ASN A 147 -15.85 5.64 4.85
CA ASN A 147 -15.85 6.28 6.17
C ASN A 147 -16.90 7.40 6.28
N ARG A 148 -17.08 8.18 5.21
CA ARG A 148 -18.13 9.21 5.13
C ARG A 148 -19.52 8.57 5.21
N PHE A 149 -19.80 7.59 4.35
CA PHE A 149 -21.09 6.91 4.31
C PHE A 149 -21.39 6.19 5.63
N ARG A 150 -20.40 5.55 6.27
CA ARG A 150 -20.56 4.95 7.59
C ARG A 150 -20.98 5.98 8.65
N LYS A 151 -20.41 7.20 8.64
CA LYS A 151 -20.78 8.27 9.57
C LYS A 151 -22.19 8.81 9.29
N ASP A 152 -22.49 9.05 8.02
CA ASP A 152 -23.77 9.64 7.61
C ASP A 152 -24.93 8.68 7.87
N LEU A 153 -24.77 7.38 7.57
CA LEU A 153 -25.78 6.35 7.84
C LEU A 153 -26.01 6.17 9.34
N LYS A 154 -24.95 6.21 10.17
CA LYS A 154 -25.09 6.14 11.64
C LYS A 154 -25.85 7.35 12.21
N LYS A 155 -25.71 8.52 11.58
CA LYS A 155 -26.38 9.75 12.01
C LYS A 155 -27.85 9.78 11.57
N ASN A 156 -28.12 9.42 10.32
CA ASN A 156 -29.44 9.53 9.71
C ASN A 156 -30.36 8.35 10.01
N ILE A 157 -29.80 7.16 10.26
CA ILE A 157 -30.57 5.93 10.46
C ILE A 157 -30.28 5.38 11.86
N ARG A 158 -31.02 5.91 12.84
CA ARG A 158 -31.03 5.39 14.21
C ARG A 158 -31.60 3.97 14.23
N GLY A 159 -30.92 3.07 14.94
CA GLY A 159 -31.37 1.69 15.19
C GLY A 159 -30.70 0.60 14.36
N MET A 160 -29.54 0.89 13.76
CA MET A 160 -28.60 -0.09 13.20
C MET A 160 -27.35 -0.20 14.08
#